data_AF-A0A350C3X4-F1
#
_entry.id   AF-A0A350C3X4-F1
#
_cell.length_a   1.000
_cell.length_b   1.000
_cell.length_c   1.000
_cell.angle_alpha   90.00
_cell.angle_beta   90.00
_cell.angle_gamma   90.00
#
_symmetry.space_group_name_H-M   'P 1'
#
loop_
_entity.id
_entity.type
_entity.pdbx_description
1 polymer ?
#
loop_
_entity_poly.entity_id
_entity_poly.type
_entity_poly.pdbx_seq_one_letter_code
_entity_poly.pdbx_strand_id
1 'polypeptide(L)'
;MVQNKKQAKLLLLGFIISTLLSNNMYSQRSLAIGEWDAHLPYGEGKWVTQSAEEIIYSTGLSLLYIDKDDLNPRFVDKVKGLSDVGISRLQYDPFNDQLIIAYTNSSIDIVRGTDVFNLPFIKENTNILGDRQINDIYVADAKYAYLSTAFGIVQLDLQSLEFATTIFTELRVNQVSGLGESLFAATDDGLYKIDVTSNVNIGDFGQWQLLGEPNGLPT
;
A
#
# COMPACT_ATOMS: atom_id res chain seq x y z
N MET A 1 8.25 26.91 -74.53
CA MET A 1 8.37 25.52 -74.03
C MET A 1 9.37 25.37 -72.86
N VAL A 2 10.48 26.12 -72.81
CA VAL A 2 11.52 26.01 -71.75
C VAL A 2 11.08 26.57 -70.37
N GLN A 3 10.29 27.64 -70.35
CA GLN A 3 9.83 28.30 -69.12
C GLN A 3 8.86 27.43 -68.29
N ASN A 4 7.94 26.73 -68.95
CA ASN A 4 7.03 25.78 -68.30
C ASN A 4 7.78 24.60 -67.67
N LYS A 5 8.89 24.16 -68.27
CA LYS A 5 9.74 23.09 -67.72
C LYS A 5 10.49 23.54 -66.46
N LYS A 6 10.90 24.81 -66.35
CA LYS A 6 11.53 25.35 -65.13
C LYS A 6 10.52 25.52 -63.99
N GLN A 7 9.32 26.02 -64.28
CA GLN A 7 8.27 26.14 -63.25
C GLN A 7 7.79 24.78 -62.75
N ALA A 8 7.61 23.80 -63.63
CA ALA A 8 7.29 22.43 -63.23
C ALA A 8 8.36 21.82 -62.30
N LYS A 9 9.65 22.07 -62.57
CA LYS A 9 10.74 21.62 -61.70
C LYS A 9 10.74 22.30 -60.33
N LEU A 10 10.41 23.59 -60.27
CA LEU A 10 10.33 24.34 -59.02
C LEU A 10 9.16 23.87 -58.15
N LEU A 11 8.01 23.60 -58.77
CA LEU A 11 6.83 23.03 -58.09
C LEU A 11 7.10 21.61 -57.58
N LEU A 12 7.78 20.77 -58.38
CA LEU A 12 8.16 19.42 -57.98
C LEU A 12 9.15 19.44 -56.81
N LEU A 13 10.13 20.35 -56.82
CA LEU A 13 11.09 20.51 -55.74
C LEU A 13 10.42 20.99 -54.45
N GLY A 14 9.48 21.94 -54.55
CA GLY A 14 8.67 22.40 -53.42
C GLY A 14 7.80 21.29 -52.83
N PHE A 15 7.22 20.43 -53.67
CA PHE A 15 6.46 19.26 -53.22
C PHE A 15 7.34 18.26 -52.46
N ILE A 16 8.54 17.96 -52.98
CA ILE A 16 9.51 17.06 -52.32
C ILE A 16 9.96 17.62 -50.97
N ILE A 17 10.26 18.93 -50.87
CA ILE A 17 10.66 19.57 -49.62
C ILE A 17 9.53 19.55 -48.59
N SER A 18 8.28 19.78 -49.01
CA SER A 18 7.09 19.69 -48.15
C SER A 18 6.94 18.28 -47.55
N THR A 19 7.13 17.23 -48.35
CA THR A 19 7.06 15.83 -47.89
C THR A 19 8.24 15.39 -47.01
N LEU A 20 9.37 16.08 -47.08
CA LEU A 20 10.55 15.80 -46.23
C LEU A 20 10.50 16.54 -44.89
N LEU A 21 9.68 17.60 -44.78
CA LEU A 21 9.48 18.39 -43.55
C LEU A 21 8.31 17.90 -42.70
N SER A 22 7.50 16.94 -43.19
CA SER A 22 6.54 16.22 -42.37
C SER A 22 7.28 15.24 -41.44
N ASN A 23 7.85 15.78 -40.37
CA ASN A 23 8.33 15.00 -39.25
C ASN A 23 7.19 14.10 -38.76
N ASN A 24 7.48 12.81 -38.59
CA ASN A 24 6.55 11.87 -37.99
C ASN A 24 6.23 12.34 -36.57
N MET A 25 5.12 13.06 -36.41
CA MET A 25 4.58 13.40 -35.10
C MET A 25 3.95 12.14 -34.53
N TYR A 26 4.77 11.33 -33.86
CA TYR A 26 4.29 10.20 -33.09
C TYR A 26 3.61 10.74 -31.82
N SER A 27 2.31 11.02 -31.93
CA SER A 27 1.45 11.38 -30.78
C SER A 27 0.69 10.16 -30.23
N GLN A 28 1.01 8.95 -30.69
CA GLN A 28 0.31 7.75 -30.25
C GLN A 28 1.01 7.19 -29.01
N ARG A 29 0.25 7.11 -27.91
CA ARG A 29 0.69 6.45 -26.69
C ARG A 29 0.86 4.96 -26.97
N SER A 30 1.85 4.30 -26.37
CA SER A 30 2.18 2.89 -26.61
C SER A 30 1.20 1.90 -25.96
N LEU A 31 -0.07 2.28 -25.80
CA LEU A 31 -1.10 1.42 -25.22
C LEU A 31 -1.55 0.43 -26.29
N ALA A 32 -1.31 -0.86 -26.08
CA ALA A 32 -1.71 -1.88 -27.05
C ALA A 32 -3.24 -2.05 -27.07
N ILE A 33 -3.76 -2.61 -28.17
CA ILE A 33 -5.19 -2.92 -28.26
C ILE A 33 -5.54 -3.96 -27.18
N GLY A 34 -6.44 -3.59 -26.26
CA GLY A 34 -6.87 -4.42 -25.14
C GLY A 34 -6.23 -4.08 -23.80
N GLU A 35 -5.22 -3.18 -23.78
CA GLU A 35 -4.65 -2.67 -22.54
C GLU A 35 -5.48 -1.52 -21.97
N TRP A 36 -5.47 -1.42 -20.65
CA TRP A 36 -6.07 -0.32 -19.91
C TRP A 36 -4.97 0.51 -19.27
N ASP A 37 -5.20 1.80 -19.13
CA ASP A 37 -4.35 2.70 -18.35
C ASP A 37 -5.22 3.59 -17.46
N ALA A 38 -4.69 3.95 -16.29
CA ALA A 38 -5.41 4.68 -15.28
C ALA A 38 -4.88 6.12 -15.18
N HIS A 39 -5.80 7.10 -15.18
CA HIS A 39 -5.49 8.52 -14.97
C HIS A 39 -6.03 8.96 -13.61
N LEU A 40 -5.28 8.66 -12.56
CA LEU A 40 -5.70 8.91 -11.18
C LEU A 40 -5.21 10.27 -10.66
N PRO A 41 -5.93 10.89 -9.70
CA PRO A 41 -5.46 12.10 -9.05
C PRO A 41 -4.33 11.76 -8.07
N TYR A 42 -3.20 12.47 -8.19
CA TYR A 42 -2.03 12.30 -7.31
C TYR A 42 -1.79 13.49 -6.36
N GLY A 43 -2.65 14.52 -6.41
CA GLY A 43 -2.47 15.76 -5.66
C GLY A 43 -2.77 15.69 -4.17
N GLU A 44 -3.41 14.62 -3.68
CA GLU A 44 -3.75 14.44 -2.27
C GLU A 44 -3.31 13.08 -1.76
N GLY A 45 -2.70 13.10 -0.58
CA GLY A 45 -2.04 11.96 0.03
C GLY A 45 -2.70 11.57 1.32
N LYS A 46 -2.96 10.28 1.46
CA LYS A 46 -3.59 9.74 2.66
C LYS A 46 -2.58 9.09 3.59
N TRP A 47 -1.61 8.37 3.02
CA TRP A 47 -0.64 7.60 3.79
C TRP A 47 0.74 7.71 3.18
N VAL A 48 1.76 7.65 4.02
CA VAL A 48 3.15 7.64 3.61
C VAL A 48 3.93 6.67 4.49
N THR A 49 4.83 5.93 3.87
CA THR A 49 5.85 5.12 4.51
C THR A 49 7.13 5.23 3.67
N GLN A 50 8.19 4.53 4.05
CA GLN A 50 9.44 4.56 3.29
C GLN A 50 10.22 3.28 3.47
N SER A 51 10.92 2.85 2.40
CA SER A 51 12.04 1.94 2.49
C SER A 51 13.33 2.71 2.79
N ALA A 52 14.49 2.08 2.69
CA ALA A 52 15.75 2.81 2.74
C ALA A 52 15.90 3.73 1.51
N GLU A 53 15.49 3.26 0.33
CA GLU A 53 15.72 3.88 -0.98
C GLU A 53 14.54 4.71 -1.51
N GLU A 54 13.29 4.39 -1.13
CA GLU A 54 12.09 4.99 -1.73
C GLU A 54 11.17 5.59 -0.65
N ILE A 55 10.55 6.73 -0.95
CA ILE A 55 9.35 7.22 -0.26
C ILE A 55 8.14 6.60 -0.94
N ILE A 56 7.26 5.98 -0.16
CA ILE A 56 6.07 5.30 -0.68
C ILE A 56 4.84 6.02 -0.16
N TYR A 57 4.07 6.57 -1.08
CA TYR A 57 2.93 7.43 -0.79
C TYR A 57 1.66 6.86 -1.42
N SER A 58 0.55 6.93 -0.71
CA SER A 58 -0.76 6.47 -1.20
C SER A 58 -1.77 7.60 -1.28
N THR A 59 -2.48 7.67 -2.41
CA THR A 59 -3.64 8.55 -2.62
C THR A 59 -4.95 7.91 -2.13
N GLY A 60 -4.90 6.65 -1.71
CA GLY A 60 -6.07 5.79 -1.53
C GLY A 60 -6.52 5.06 -2.80
N LEU A 61 -6.13 5.52 -3.99
CA LEU A 61 -6.46 4.86 -5.27
C LEU A 61 -5.25 4.18 -5.91
N SER A 62 -4.05 4.67 -5.57
CA SER A 62 -2.78 4.25 -6.17
C SER A 62 -1.63 4.54 -5.22
N LEU A 63 -0.50 3.90 -5.50
CA LEU A 63 0.79 4.18 -4.90
C LEU A 63 1.66 5.04 -5.83
N LEU A 64 2.44 5.91 -5.20
CA LEU A 64 3.53 6.65 -5.78
C LEU A 64 4.80 6.30 -5.01
N TYR A 65 5.76 5.72 -5.71
CA TYR A 65 7.11 5.49 -5.23
C TYR A 65 7.99 6.63 -5.71
N ILE A 66 8.77 7.24 -4.83
CA ILE A 66 9.71 8.30 -5.16
C ILE A 66 11.08 7.83 -4.71
N ASP A 67 11.98 7.61 -5.66
CA ASP A 67 13.37 7.31 -5.38
C ASP A 67 14.02 8.48 -4.62
N LYS A 68 14.75 8.20 -3.53
CA LYS A 68 15.33 9.26 -2.68
C LYS A 68 16.60 9.89 -3.26
N ASP A 69 17.27 9.21 -4.19
CA ASP A 69 18.50 9.71 -4.81
C ASP A 69 18.20 10.68 -5.96
N ASP A 70 17.28 10.32 -6.85
CA ASP A 70 16.97 11.11 -8.05
C ASP A 70 15.56 11.73 -8.10
N LEU A 71 14.72 11.43 -7.11
CA LEU A 71 13.34 11.94 -6.98
C LEU A 71 12.41 11.53 -8.12
N ASN A 72 12.75 10.49 -8.88
CA ASN A 72 11.90 10.01 -9.96
C ASN A 72 10.66 9.28 -9.43
N PRO A 73 9.45 9.68 -9.86
CA PRO A 73 8.22 9.05 -9.43
C PRO A 73 7.88 7.82 -10.28
N ARG A 74 7.46 6.74 -9.62
CA ARG A 74 6.85 5.54 -10.22
C ARG A 74 5.45 5.32 -9.65
N PHE A 75 4.48 5.11 -10.53
CA PHE A 75 3.07 4.98 -10.16
C PHE A 75 2.59 3.53 -10.31
N VAL A 76 1.98 2.99 -9.26
CA VAL A 76 1.40 1.65 -9.23
C VAL A 76 -0.05 1.74 -8.80
N ASP A 77 -0.94 1.07 -9.52
CA ASP A 77 -2.37 1.09 -9.32
C ASP A 77 -2.94 -0.32 -9.56
N LYS A 78 -4.26 -0.47 -9.48
CA LYS A 78 -4.93 -1.76 -9.69
C LYS A 78 -4.69 -2.33 -11.09
N VAL A 79 -4.64 -1.48 -12.12
CA VAL A 79 -4.40 -1.94 -13.50
C VAL A 79 -2.97 -2.46 -13.65
N LYS A 80 -2.03 -1.91 -12.86
CA LYS A 80 -0.61 -2.27 -12.83
C LYS A 80 -0.23 -3.33 -11.79
N GLY A 81 -1.21 -3.99 -11.16
CA GLY A 81 -0.96 -5.19 -10.35
C GLY A 81 -1.49 -5.17 -8.93
N LEU A 82 -1.91 -4.03 -8.37
CA LEU A 82 -2.58 -4.04 -7.07
C LEU A 82 -3.89 -4.83 -7.14
N SER A 83 -4.26 -5.51 -6.06
CA SER A 83 -5.44 -6.37 -6.06
C SER A 83 -6.74 -5.59 -5.92
N ASP A 84 -6.71 -4.42 -5.30
CA ASP A 84 -7.89 -3.60 -5.07
C ASP A 84 -7.62 -2.09 -5.11
N VAL A 85 -8.71 -1.32 -4.99
CA VAL A 85 -8.69 0.13 -4.77
C VAL A 85 -9.11 0.44 -3.33
N GLY A 86 -8.91 1.69 -2.88
CA GLY A 86 -9.29 2.10 -1.54
C GLY A 86 -8.24 1.68 -0.52
N ILE A 87 -6.98 2.04 -0.74
CA ILE A 87 -5.89 1.83 0.23
C ILE A 87 -6.22 2.62 1.50
N SER A 88 -6.35 1.90 2.62
CA SER A 88 -6.72 2.44 3.93
C SER A 88 -5.55 2.51 4.90
N ARG A 89 -4.54 1.62 4.80
CA ARG A 89 -3.29 1.69 5.56
C ARG A 89 -2.12 1.23 4.71
N LEU A 90 -0.94 1.72 5.07
CA LEU A 90 0.31 1.49 4.36
C LEU A 90 1.43 1.37 5.37
N GLN A 91 2.17 0.26 5.35
CA GLN A 91 3.31 0.05 6.24
C GLN A 91 4.42 -0.71 5.52
N TYR A 92 5.63 -0.16 5.51
CA TYR A 92 6.80 -0.87 5.01
C TYR A 92 7.38 -1.77 6.11
N ASP A 93 7.73 -2.99 5.73
CA ASP A 93 8.44 -3.98 6.53
C ASP A 93 9.92 -3.99 6.11
N PRO A 94 10.81 -3.37 6.92
CA PRO A 94 12.22 -3.29 6.60
C PRO A 94 12.98 -4.60 6.81
N PHE A 95 12.40 -5.59 7.48
CA PHE A 95 13.07 -6.86 7.74
C PHE A 95 13.02 -7.80 6.54
N ASN A 96 11.90 -7.78 5.81
CA ASN A 96 11.67 -8.65 4.66
C ASN A 96 11.63 -7.90 3.32
N ASP A 97 11.92 -6.59 3.32
CA ASP A 97 11.87 -5.71 2.14
C ASP A 97 10.55 -5.84 1.37
N GLN A 98 9.46 -5.50 2.06
CA GLN A 98 8.12 -5.62 1.50
C GLN A 98 7.20 -4.53 2.01
N LEU A 99 6.19 -4.20 1.21
CA LEU A 99 5.17 -3.23 1.56
C LEU A 99 3.86 -3.96 1.88
N ILE A 100 3.28 -3.62 3.02
CA ILE A 100 1.98 -4.12 3.47
C ILE A 100 0.93 -3.04 3.18
N ILE A 101 -0.09 -3.42 2.43
CA ILE A 101 -1.19 -2.54 2.03
C ILE A 101 -2.48 -3.12 2.57
N ALA A 102 -3.18 -2.38 3.44
CA ALA A 102 -4.55 -2.73 3.78
C ALA A 102 -5.52 -1.89 2.95
N TYR A 103 -6.60 -2.53 2.49
CA TYR A 103 -7.69 -1.88 1.77
C TYR A 103 -8.90 -1.60 2.67
N THR A 104 -9.78 -0.70 2.26
CA THR A 104 -11.02 -0.36 2.98
C THR A 104 -11.96 -1.55 3.14
N ASN A 105 -11.85 -2.56 2.27
CA ASN A 105 -12.63 -3.80 2.37
C ASN A 105 -11.90 -4.90 3.19
N SER A 106 -10.81 -4.56 3.88
CA SER A 106 -10.02 -5.47 4.72
C SER A 106 -9.33 -6.60 3.95
N SER A 107 -9.22 -6.48 2.63
CA SER A 107 -8.21 -7.20 1.86
C SER A 107 -6.83 -6.64 2.19
N ILE A 108 -5.79 -7.45 2.08
CA ILE A 108 -4.40 -7.04 2.28
C ILE A 108 -3.59 -7.44 1.05
N ASP A 109 -2.71 -6.57 0.59
CA ASP A 109 -1.64 -6.93 -0.35
C ASP A 109 -0.28 -6.86 0.35
N ILE A 110 0.56 -7.84 0.04
CA ILE A 110 2.00 -7.82 0.34
C ILE A 110 2.72 -7.62 -0.97
N VAL A 111 3.44 -6.52 -1.12
CA VAL A 111 4.19 -6.18 -2.32
C VAL A 111 5.67 -6.42 -2.06
N ARG A 112 6.29 -7.31 -2.84
CA ARG A 112 7.72 -7.62 -2.77
C ARG A 112 8.34 -7.45 -4.15
N GLY A 113 9.05 -6.35 -4.36
CA GLY A 113 9.50 -5.94 -5.69
C GLY A 113 8.32 -5.73 -6.64
N THR A 114 8.24 -6.56 -7.68
CA THR A 114 7.13 -6.53 -8.67
C THR A 114 5.97 -7.47 -8.33
N ASP A 115 6.16 -8.37 -7.37
CA ASP A 115 5.16 -9.36 -7.02
C ASP A 115 4.16 -8.80 -6.01
N VAL A 116 2.89 -9.13 -6.20
CA VAL A 116 1.79 -8.75 -5.31
C VAL A 116 1.10 -10.02 -4.83
N PHE A 117 1.13 -10.25 -3.53
CA PHE A 117 0.47 -11.37 -2.87
C PHE A 117 -0.79 -10.87 -2.16
N ASN A 118 -1.96 -11.28 -2.66
CA ASN A 118 -3.23 -10.91 -2.06
C ASN A 118 -3.62 -11.86 -0.93
N LEU A 119 -3.97 -11.30 0.24
CA LEU A 119 -4.50 -11.99 1.40
C LEU A 119 -5.94 -11.50 1.65
N PRO A 120 -6.96 -12.14 1.05
CA PRO A 120 -8.36 -11.74 1.19
C PRO A 120 -9.01 -12.28 2.47
N PHE A 121 -8.23 -12.89 3.38
CA PHE A 121 -8.75 -13.72 4.46
C PHE A 121 -9.69 -12.99 5.41
N ILE A 122 -9.40 -11.75 5.84
CA ILE A 122 -10.33 -10.97 6.71
C ILE A 122 -11.58 -10.57 5.93
N LYS A 123 -11.40 -10.12 4.68
CA LYS A 123 -12.50 -9.77 3.76
C LYS A 123 -13.48 -10.94 3.57
N GLU A 124 -12.96 -12.15 3.39
CA GLU A 124 -13.77 -13.35 3.08
C GLU A 124 -14.27 -14.10 4.32
N ASN A 125 -13.72 -13.84 5.51
CA ASN A 125 -14.10 -14.56 6.73
C ASN A 125 -15.50 -14.16 7.22
N THR A 126 -16.49 -15.02 6.94
CA THR A 126 -17.90 -14.81 7.32
C THR A 126 -18.17 -14.92 8.83
N ASN A 127 -17.25 -15.48 9.61
CA ASN A 127 -17.40 -15.62 11.06
C ASN A 127 -17.13 -14.31 11.83
N ILE A 128 -16.42 -13.35 11.21
CA ILE A 128 -16.21 -12.02 11.79
C ILE A 128 -17.46 -11.19 11.51
N LEU A 129 -18.28 -10.97 12.52
CA LEU A 129 -19.50 -10.17 12.41
C LEU A 129 -19.19 -8.69 12.66
N GLY A 130 -19.84 -7.80 11.91
CA GLY A 130 -19.71 -6.35 12.10
C GLY A 130 -18.53 -5.72 11.36
N ASP A 131 -17.92 -4.72 11.99
CA ASP A 131 -16.82 -3.93 11.43
C ASP A 131 -15.54 -4.78 11.37
N ARG A 132 -14.93 -4.85 10.17
CA ARG A 132 -13.70 -5.63 9.91
C ARG A 132 -12.51 -4.76 9.62
N GLN A 133 -12.67 -3.44 9.68
CA GLN A 133 -11.68 -2.49 9.23
C GLN A 133 -10.34 -2.71 9.95
N ILE A 134 -9.26 -2.70 9.16
CA ILE A 134 -7.89 -2.65 9.64
C ILE A 134 -7.57 -1.19 9.97
N ASN A 135 -7.34 -0.91 11.25
CA ASN A 135 -7.15 0.42 11.81
C ASN A 135 -5.68 0.83 11.88
N ASP A 136 -4.75 -0.12 11.99
CA ASP A 136 -3.31 0.14 11.93
C ASP A 136 -2.52 -1.14 11.63
N ILE A 137 -1.27 -0.99 11.21
CA ILE A 137 -0.33 -2.07 10.92
C ILE A 137 0.98 -1.79 11.65
N TYR A 138 1.36 -2.68 12.57
CA TYR A 138 2.63 -2.60 13.27
C TYR A 138 3.53 -3.78 12.90
N VAL A 139 4.68 -3.51 12.28
CA VAL A 139 5.71 -4.52 12.01
C VAL A 139 6.59 -4.62 13.24
N ALA A 140 6.48 -5.72 13.98
CA ALA A 140 7.20 -5.90 15.24
C ALA A 140 8.62 -6.42 15.03
N ASP A 141 8.77 -7.40 14.13
CA ASP A 141 10.04 -8.05 13.82
C ASP A 141 9.99 -8.70 12.43
N ALA A 142 11.03 -9.46 12.08
CA ALA A 142 11.15 -10.14 10.78
C ALA A 142 10.09 -11.22 10.54
N LYS A 143 9.36 -11.64 11.56
CA LYS A 143 8.36 -12.70 11.47
C LYS A 143 6.95 -12.16 11.63
N TYR A 144 6.70 -11.22 12.54
CA TYR A 144 5.34 -10.84 12.90
C TYR A 144 5.03 -9.37 12.64
N ALA A 145 3.87 -9.14 12.02
CA ALA A 145 3.14 -7.89 12.08
C ALA A 145 1.83 -8.06 12.84
N TYR A 146 1.36 -6.98 13.47
CA TYR A 146 0.11 -6.90 14.19
C TYR A 146 -0.83 -5.93 13.48
N LEU A 147 -1.97 -6.43 13.05
CA LEU A 147 -3.03 -5.65 12.43
C LEU A 147 -4.05 -5.30 13.51
N SER A 148 -4.19 -4.01 13.81
CA SER A 148 -5.25 -3.54 14.71
C SER A 148 -6.57 -3.52 13.95
N THR A 149 -7.63 -4.07 14.52
CA THR A 149 -8.95 -4.14 13.89
C THR A 149 -10.06 -3.77 14.85
N ALA A 150 -11.27 -3.58 14.32
CA ALA A 150 -12.46 -3.33 15.15
C ALA A 150 -12.91 -4.55 15.98
N PHE A 151 -12.40 -5.75 15.69
CA PHE A 151 -12.73 -7.00 16.41
C PHE A 151 -11.55 -7.55 17.23
N GLY A 152 -10.45 -6.80 17.31
CA GLY A 152 -9.26 -7.18 18.07
C GLY A 152 -7.96 -6.95 17.32
N ILE A 153 -7.02 -7.90 17.45
CA ILE A 153 -5.69 -7.84 16.84
C ILE A 153 -5.45 -9.11 16.04
N VAL A 154 -5.00 -8.99 14.80
CA VAL A 154 -4.57 -10.13 13.99
C VAL A 154 -3.05 -10.13 13.93
N GLN A 155 -2.42 -11.24 14.32
CA GLN A 155 -0.99 -11.46 14.12
C GLN A 155 -0.78 -12.12 12.75
N LEU A 156 -0.10 -11.41 11.86
CA LEU A 156 0.29 -11.87 10.53
C LEU A 156 1.73 -12.37 10.57
N ASP A 157 1.97 -13.60 10.12
CA ASP A 157 3.32 -14.08 9.81
C ASP A 157 3.75 -13.52 8.44
N LEU A 158 4.78 -12.68 8.45
CA LEU A 158 5.29 -11.92 7.31
C LEU A 158 6.08 -12.77 6.30
N GLN A 159 6.42 -14.01 6.68
CA GLN A 159 7.17 -14.94 5.83
C GLN A 159 6.25 -15.97 5.20
N SER A 160 5.36 -16.59 5.98
CA SER A 160 4.38 -17.54 5.45
C SER A 160 3.16 -16.85 4.82
N LEU A 161 2.93 -15.58 5.14
CA LEU A 161 1.76 -14.79 4.74
C LEU A 161 0.44 -15.37 5.26
N GLU A 162 0.49 -16.02 6.43
CA GLU A 162 -0.67 -16.60 7.11
C GLU A 162 -0.94 -15.90 8.44
N PHE A 163 -2.18 -15.94 8.91
CA PHE A 163 -2.51 -15.45 10.24
C PHE A 163 -2.08 -16.46 11.29
N ALA A 164 -1.12 -16.08 12.12
CA ALA A 164 -0.59 -16.92 13.19
C ALA A 164 -1.59 -17.03 14.35
N THR A 165 -2.21 -15.91 14.74
CA THR A 165 -3.28 -15.89 15.74
C THR A 165 -4.18 -14.66 15.58
N THR A 166 -5.38 -14.73 16.15
CA THR A 166 -6.28 -13.59 16.30
C THR A 166 -6.62 -13.43 17.77
N ILE A 167 -6.36 -12.25 18.30
CA ILE A 167 -6.61 -11.85 19.68
C ILE A 167 -7.94 -11.10 19.67
N PHE A 168 -9.02 -11.82 19.96
CA PHE A 168 -10.37 -11.23 19.95
C PHE A 168 -10.62 -10.40 21.20
N THR A 169 -11.27 -9.25 21.02
CA THR A 169 -11.80 -8.41 22.10
C THR A 169 -13.07 -7.72 21.62
N GLU A 170 -13.96 -7.37 22.54
CA GLU A 170 -15.15 -6.57 22.26
C GLU A 170 -14.81 -5.10 22.01
N LEU A 171 -13.57 -4.69 22.34
CA LEU A 171 -13.08 -3.35 22.14
C LEU A 171 -12.49 -3.20 20.73
N ARG A 172 -12.82 -2.11 20.04
CA ARG A 172 -12.07 -1.71 18.85
C ARG A 172 -10.63 -1.43 19.26
N VAL A 173 -9.68 -2.04 18.56
CA VAL A 173 -8.27 -1.74 18.69
C VAL A 173 -7.89 -0.75 17.61
N ASN A 174 -7.47 0.44 18.04
CA ASN A 174 -7.15 1.56 17.17
C ASN A 174 -5.71 1.45 16.64
N GLN A 175 -4.79 1.01 17.49
CA GLN A 175 -3.37 0.86 17.16
C GLN A 175 -2.69 -0.15 18.09
N VAL A 176 -1.68 -0.85 17.57
CA VAL A 176 -0.76 -1.69 18.33
C VAL A 176 0.65 -1.17 18.12
N SER A 177 1.48 -1.21 19.15
CA SER A 177 2.91 -0.91 19.05
C SER A 177 3.70 -1.74 20.06
N GLY A 178 5.01 -1.77 19.94
CA GLY A 178 5.89 -2.55 20.79
C GLY A 178 7.06 -1.74 21.36
N LEU A 179 7.50 -2.11 22.56
CA LEU A 179 8.71 -1.59 23.18
C LEU A 179 9.39 -2.71 23.96
N GLY A 180 10.59 -3.10 23.52
CA GLY A 180 11.28 -4.26 24.09
C GLY A 180 10.45 -5.53 23.94
N GLU A 181 10.20 -6.22 25.04
CA GLU A 181 9.37 -7.44 25.07
C GLU A 181 7.88 -7.14 25.34
N SER A 182 7.45 -5.88 25.28
CA SER A 182 6.07 -5.50 25.55
C SER A 182 5.34 -5.11 24.27
N LEU A 183 4.07 -5.51 24.14
CA LEU A 183 3.12 -4.96 23.19
C LEU A 183 2.11 -4.08 23.92
N PHE A 184 1.68 -3.04 23.23
CA PHE A 184 0.70 -2.08 23.69
C PHE A 184 -0.43 -2.00 22.66
N ALA A 185 -1.68 -2.03 23.12
CA ALA A 185 -2.86 -1.91 22.30
C ALA A 185 -3.67 -0.70 22.77
N ALA A 186 -3.75 0.33 21.94
CA ALA A 186 -4.64 1.45 22.17
C ALA A 186 -6.04 1.07 21.69
N THR A 187 -6.99 1.01 22.61
CA THR A 187 -8.38 0.60 22.37
C THR A 187 -9.35 1.72 22.70
N ASP A 188 -10.64 1.51 22.43
CA ASP A 188 -11.69 2.45 22.81
C ASP A 188 -11.85 2.61 24.35
N ASP A 189 -11.27 1.71 25.15
CA ASP A 189 -11.32 1.75 26.63
C ASP A 189 -9.95 2.09 27.27
N GLY A 190 -8.98 2.54 26.46
CA GLY A 190 -7.67 2.97 26.94
C GLY A 190 -6.51 2.14 26.42
N LEU A 191 -5.38 2.14 27.13
CA LEU A 191 -4.14 1.51 26.70
C LEU A 191 -3.94 0.19 27.43
N TYR A 192 -3.86 -0.92 26.71
CA TYR A 192 -3.56 -2.23 27.24
C TYR A 192 -2.11 -2.61 26.98
N LYS A 193 -1.48 -3.34 27.90
CA LYS A 193 -0.10 -3.84 27.77
C LYS A 193 -0.06 -5.35 27.98
N ILE A 194 0.78 -6.04 27.23
CA ILE A 194 1.18 -7.42 27.52
C ILE A 194 2.69 -7.59 27.35
N ASP A 195 3.31 -8.42 28.17
CA ASP A 195 4.71 -8.80 28.02
C ASP A 195 4.79 -10.13 27.25
N VAL A 196 5.38 -10.10 26.06
CA VAL A 196 5.54 -11.21 25.11
C VAL A 196 6.66 -12.14 25.58
N THR A 197 6.45 -12.74 26.74
CA THR A 197 7.34 -13.75 27.33
C THR A 197 6.80 -15.16 27.08
N SER A 198 7.63 -16.18 27.23
CA SER A 198 7.28 -17.57 26.88
C SER A 198 6.08 -18.17 27.65
N ASN A 199 5.67 -17.56 28.76
CA ASN A 199 4.64 -18.09 29.65
C ASN A 199 3.29 -17.37 29.54
N VAL A 200 3.15 -16.42 28.60
CA VAL A 200 1.93 -15.63 28.43
C VAL A 200 1.26 -16.01 27.12
N ASN A 201 -0.04 -16.32 27.19
CA ASN A 201 -0.85 -16.54 25.99
C ASN A 201 -1.30 -15.18 25.42
N ILE A 202 -0.58 -14.66 24.42
CA ILE A 202 -0.95 -13.41 23.75
C ILE A 202 -2.35 -13.43 23.13
N GLY A 203 -2.86 -14.62 22.80
CA GLY A 203 -4.19 -14.86 22.22
C GLY A 203 -5.35 -14.57 23.17
N ASP A 204 -5.09 -14.57 24.48
CA ASP A 204 -6.10 -14.27 25.49
C ASP A 204 -6.03 -12.78 25.87
N PHE A 205 -6.99 -11.99 25.37
CA PHE A 205 -7.06 -10.57 25.70
C PHE A 205 -7.25 -10.32 27.20
N GLY A 206 -7.77 -11.30 27.96
CA GLY A 206 -7.87 -11.22 29.42
C GLY A 206 -6.53 -11.21 30.14
N GLN A 207 -5.43 -11.58 29.48
CA GLN A 207 -4.06 -11.44 30.01
C GLN A 207 -3.44 -10.07 29.76
N TRP A 208 -4.10 -9.20 28.97
CA TRP A 208 -3.62 -7.85 28.73
C TRP A 208 -3.99 -6.94 29.91
N GLN A 209 -3.00 -6.22 30.43
CA GLN A 209 -3.18 -5.32 31.55
C GLN A 209 -3.60 -3.93 31.06
N LEU A 210 -4.78 -3.47 31.48
CA LEU A 210 -5.18 -2.06 31.31
C LEU A 210 -4.23 -1.16 32.10
N LEU A 211 -3.66 -0.17 31.41
CA LEU A 211 -2.84 0.89 31.99
C LEU A 211 -3.73 2.09 32.30
N GLY A 212 -3.54 2.70 33.48
CA GLY A 212 -4.33 3.84 33.92
C GLY A 212 -3.50 4.88 34.68
N GLU A 213 -4.15 5.61 35.58
CA GLU A 213 -3.51 6.64 36.42
C GLU A 213 -2.26 6.15 37.18
N PRO A 214 -2.22 4.94 37.76
CA PRO A 214 -1.01 4.41 38.40
C PRO A 214 0.19 4.24 37.44
N ASN A 215 -0.06 4.25 36.13
CA ASN A 215 0.94 4.16 35.08
C ASN A 215 1.25 5.54 34.44
N GLY A 216 0.72 6.63 35.00
CA GLY A 216 0.95 8.00 34.51
C GLY A 216 0.06 8.41 33.34
N LEU A 217 -1.02 7.68 33.07
CA LEU A 217 -1.99 8.03 32.03
C LEU A 217 -3.16 8.85 32.59
N PRO A 218 -3.72 9.80 31.80
CA PRO A 218 -4.90 10.55 32.22
C PRO A 218 -6.14 9.64 32.32
N THR A 219 -7.07 10.01 33.19
CA THR A 219 -8.41 9.40 33.32
C THR A 219 -9.42 10.03 32.37
#